data_AF-A0A1B6GFU0-F1
#
_entry.id   AF-A0A1B6GFU0-F1
#
_cell.length_a   1.000
_cell.length_b   1.000
_cell.length_c   1.000
_cell.angle_alpha   90.00
_cell.angle_beta   90.00
_cell.angle_gamma   90.00
#
_symmetry.space_group_name_H-M   'P 1'
#
loop_
_entity.id
_entity.type
_entity.pdbx_description
1 polymer ?
#
loop_
_entity_poly.entity_id
_entity_poly.type
_entity_poly.pdbx_seq_one_letter_code
_entity_poly.pdbx_strand_id
1 'polypeptide(L)'
;NVNNGQRFPLFFIIFRELFNILQDEDKVVAIFKSVKIDLLQILPENNRSKDNLIELLENYSLTFLQPMFRLQSQLLKQIKIQPNPQHFYKWIKDNVDESFYKDASFIHVLVTVILQYIIKETAADAQEASTLLDRFKSVLQFFLEDQIDLQVIAIYSLQEYFYLHKIPKGSLLKWFVLLFNLEIVDGEALLKWKDDINDNFDGKGEALFEVSHWLTTWLQAVLAETEDE
;
A
#
# COMPACT_ATOMS: atom_id res chain seq x y z
N ASN A 1 28.17 -13.52 -5.47
CA ASN A 1 28.17 -12.16 -4.91
C ASN A 1 27.78 -11.15 -5.97
N VAL A 2 26.50 -10.76 -5.98
CA VAL A 2 25.92 -9.76 -6.91
C VAL A 2 25.60 -8.45 -6.15
N ASN A 3 26.08 -8.34 -4.90
CA ASN A 3 25.67 -7.31 -3.96
C ASN A 3 26.27 -5.94 -4.32
N ASN A 4 25.54 -4.87 -3.96
CA ASN A 4 25.96 -3.47 -4.08
C ASN A 4 26.23 -3.01 -5.53
N GLY A 5 25.41 -3.43 -6.49
CA GLY A 5 25.49 -2.91 -7.86
C GLY A 5 26.70 -3.37 -8.68
N GLN A 6 27.55 -4.28 -8.16
CA GLN A 6 28.77 -4.74 -8.85
C GLN A 6 28.53 -5.36 -10.23
N ARG A 7 27.31 -5.85 -10.47
CA ARG A 7 26.87 -6.43 -11.75
C ARG A 7 25.58 -5.76 -12.23
N PHE A 8 25.31 -4.52 -11.87
CA PHE A 8 24.18 -3.77 -12.41
C PHE A 8 24.46 -3.35 -13.87
N PRO A 9 23.50 -3.43 -14.82
CA PRO A 9 22.14 -3.98 -14.73
C PRO A 9 22.04 -5.44 -15.21
N LEU A 10 23.14 -6.20 -15.18
CA LEU A 10 23.31 -7.52 -15.77
C LEU A 10 22.27 -8.55 -15.27
N PHE A 11 21.86 -8.46 -14.00
CA PHE A 11 20.76 -9.27 -13.45
C PHE A 11 19.45 -9.09 -14.24
N PHE A 12 19.03 -7.84 -14.46
CA PHE A 12 17.78 -7.53 -15.17
C PHE A 12 17.87 -7.94 -16.64
N ILE A 13 19.05 -7.82 -17.26
CA ILE A 13 19.28 -8.29 -18.63
C ILE A 13 19.15 -9.81 -18.70
N ILE A 14 19.79 -10.55 -17.78
CA ILE A 14 19.73 -12.02 -17.76
C ILE A 14 18.29 -12.49 -17.55
N PHE A 15 17.56 -11.92 -16.59
CA PHE A 15 16.18 -12.32 -16.33
C PHE A 15 15.24 -11.94 -17.49
N ARG A 16 15.49 -10.82 -18.18
CA ARG A 16 14.76 -10.46 -19.40
C ARG A 16 15.01 -11.47 -20.52
N GLU A 17 16.28 -11.84 -20.77
CA GLU A 17 16.57 -12.86 -21.78
C GLU A 17 16.04 -14.24 -21.40
N LEU A 18 16.07 -14.59 -20.11
CA LEU A 18 15.48 -15.82 -19.60
C LEU A 18 13.96 -15.84 -19.83
N PHE A 19 13.28 -14.71 -19.61
CA PHE A 19 11.87 -14.54 -19.95
C PHE A 19 11.63 -14.65 -21.46
N ASN A 20 12.47 -14.03 -22.30
CA ASN A 20 12.37 -14.14 -23.76
C ASN A 20 12.48 -15.60 -24.24
N ILE A 21 13.33 -16.40 -23.60
CA ILE A 21 13.55 -17.82 -23.94
C ILE A 21 12.39 -18.69 -23.46
N LEU A 22 11.95 -18.51 -22.22
CA LEU A 22 10.96 -19.38 -21.59
C LEU A 22 9.52 -19.02 -21.96
N GLN A 23 9.25 -17.73 -22.22
CA GLN A 23 7.92 -17.15 -22.43
C GLN A 23 6.87 -17.58 -21.38
N ASP A 24 7.33 -17.79 -20.14
CA ASP A 24 6.54 -18.35 -19.05
C ASP A 24 6.91 -17.61 -17.76
N GLU A 25 6.03 -16.71 -17.33
CA GLU A 25 6.23 -15.86 -16.14
C GLU A 25 6.41 -16.72 -14.88
N ASP A 26 5.61 -17.78 -14.70
CA ASP A 26 5.63 -18.63 -13.51
C ASP A 26 6.95 -19.39 -13.36
N LYS A 27 7.50 -19.90 -14.46
CA LYS A 27 8.82 -20.56 -14.44
C LYS A 27 9.94 -19.58 -14.09
N VAL A 28 9.89 -18.36 -14.64
CA VAL A 28 10.90 -17.33 -14.34
C VAL A 28 10.80 -16.90 -12.88
N VAL A 29 9.58 -16.77 -12.33
CA VAL A 29 9.33 -16.50 -10.91
C VAL A 29 9.84 -17.64 -10.03
N ALA A 30 9.63 -18.90 -10.41
CA ALA A 30 10.14 -20.05 -9.66
C ALA A 30 11.68 -20.04 -9.61
N ILE A 31 12.34 -19.75 -10.73
CA ILE A 31 13.79 -19.58 -10.81
C ILE A 31 14.24 -18.41 -9.93
N PHE A 32 13.57 -17.27 -10.01
CA PHE A 32 13.86 -16.10 -9.16
C PHE A 32 13.76 -16.42 -7.67
N LYS A 33 12.68 -17.10 -7.24
CA LYS A 33 12.48 -17.54 -5.85
C LYS A 33 13.56 -18.52 -5.40
N SER A 34 14.02 -19.42 -6.27
CA SER A 34 15.08 -20.39 -5.96
C SER A 34 16.44 -19.72 -5.70
N VAL A 35 16.68 -18.58 -6.35
CA VAL A 35 17.93 -17.83 -6.30
C VAL A 35 18.04 -16.98 -5.03
N LYS A 36 16.93 -16.75 -4.30
CA LYS A 36 16.88 -16.05 -2.98
C LYS A 36 17.62 -14.72 -2.96
N ILE A 37 17.55 -13.95 -4.04
CA ILE A 37 18.18 -12.62 -4.09
C ILE A 37 17.17 -11.54 -3.71
N ASP A 38 17.58 -10.64 -2.82
CA ASP A 38 16.89 -9.39 -2.56
C ASP A 38 17.22 -8.38 -3.68
N LEU A 39 16.21 -8.03 -4.48
CA LEU A 39 16.36 -7.10 -5.62
C LEU A 39 16.89 -5.73 -5.20
N LEU A 40 16.55 -5.24 -3.99
CA LEU A 40 17.05 -3.96 -3.50
C LEU A 40 18.56 -4.02 -3.24
N GLN A 41 19.09 -5.17 -2.83
CA GLN A 41 20.53 -5.33 -2.59
C GLN A 41 21.35 -5.42 -3.89
N ILE A 42 20.71 -5.80 -5.01
CA ILE A 42 21.34 -5.81 -6.34
C ILE A 42 21.53 -4.38 -6.88
N LEU A 43 20.66 -3.44 -6.48
CA LEU A 43 20.77 -2.05 -6.94
C LEU A 43 22.03 -1.38 -6.36
N PRO A 44 22.67 -0.47 -7.14
CA PRO A 44 23.68 0.45 -6.63
C PRO A 44 23.17 1.22 -5.42
N GLU A 45 24.02 1.50 -4.43
CA GLU A 45 23.61 2.12 -3.14
C GLU A 45 22.85 3.44 -3.33
N ASN A 46 23.28 4.26 -4.29
CA ASN A 46 22.62 5.51 -4.68
C ASN A 46 21.24 5.33 -5.31
N ASN A 47 20.90 4.13 -5.76
CA ASN A 47 19.65 3.82 -6.45
C ASN A 47 18.73 2.89 -5.63
N ARG A 48 19.09 2.54 -4.39
CA ARG A 48 18.29 1.66 -3.51
C ARG A 48 17.02 2.34 -3.02
N SER A 49 16.00 2.36 -3.86
CA SER A 49 14.65 2.79 -3.54
C SER A 49 13.65 1.83 -4.16
N LYS A 50 12.51 1.63 -3.48
CA LYS A 50 11.36 0.88 -4.01
C LYS A 50 10.90 1.49 -5.35
N ASP A 51 10.87 2.82 -5.46
CA ASP A 51 10.44 3.52 -6.69
C ASP A 51 11.38 3.25 -7.87
N ASN A 52 12.69 3.34 -7.65
CA ASN A 52 13.70 3.04 -8.67
C ASN A 52 13.65 1.57 -9.10
N LEU A 53 13.41 0.67 -8.15
CA LEU A 53 13.25 -0.75 -8.45
C LEU A 53 12.03 -0.99 -9.35
N ILE A 54 10.90 -0.33 -9.06
CA ILE A 54 9.69 -0.40 -9.87
C ILE A 54 9.98 0.10 -11.29
N GLU A 55 10.60 1.27 -11.43
CA GLU A 55 10.94 1.85 -12.75
C GLU A 55 11.85 0.91 -13.56
N LEU A 56 12.84 0.30 -12.91
CA LEU A 56 13.72 -0.67 -13.56
C LEU A 56 12.97 -1.93 -13.97
N LEU A 57 12.13 -2.50 -13.11
CA LEU A 57 11.33 -3.67 -13.45
C LEU A 57 10.36 -3.37 -14.61
N GLU A 58 9.79 -2.17 -14.68
CA GLU A 58 8.98 -1.73 -15.83
C GLU A 58 9.84 -1.63 -17.11
N ASN A 59 11.00 -0.98 -17.04
CA ASN A 59 11.93 -0.81 -18.17
C ASN A 59 12.41 -2.16 -18.75
N TYR A 60 12.58 -3.17 -17.91
CA TYR A 60 12.99 -4.51 -18.34
C TYR A 60 11.83 -5.49 -18.56
N SER A 61 10.57 -5.05 -18.41
CA SER A 61 9.37 -5.91 -18.49
C SER A 61 9.39 -7.09 -17.51
N LEU A 62 9.99 -6.89 -16.34
CA LEU A 62 10.16 -7.89 -15.28
C LEU A 62 9.23 -7.65 -14.07
N THR A 63 8.17 -6.85 -14.24
CA THR A 63 7.23 -6.53 -13.14
C THR A 63 6.60 -7.78 -12.53
N PHE A 64 6.47 -8.88 -13.27
CA PHE A 64 5.96 -10.16 -12.78
C PHE A 64 6.84 -10.82 -11.71
N LEU A 65 8.14 -10.49 -11.62
CA LEU A 65 9.03 -10.98 -10.55
C LEU A 65 8.61 -10.48 -9.17
N GLN A 66 7.84 -9.40 -9.14
CA GLN A 66 7.24 -8.79 -7.97
C GLN A 66 5.74 -8.61 -8.23
N PRO A 67 4.92 -9.66 -8.03
CA PRO A 67 3.50 -9.64 -8.34
C PRO A 67 2.76 -8.44 -7.74
N MET A 68 3.16 -8.00 -6.56
CA MET A 68 2.60 -6.84 -5.87
C MET A 68 2.92 -5.51 -6.59
N PHE A 69 4.12 -5.33 -7.14
CA PHE A 69 4.44 -4.14 -7.94
C PHE A 69 3.71 -4.14 -9.29
N ARG A 70 3.58 -5.31 -9.94
CA ARG A 70 2.76 -5.44 -11.15
C ARG A 70 1.31 -5.06 -10.87
N LEU A 71 0.76 -5.60 -9.79
CA LEU A 71 -0.60 -5.31 -9.35
C LEU A 71 -0.78 -3.83 -9.05
N GLN A 72 0.15 -3.20 -8.33
CA GLN A 72 0.12 -1.77 -8.03
C GLN A 72 0.09 -0.93 -9.32
N SER A 73 0.96 -1.21 -10.29
CA SER A 73 1.00 -0.50 -11.58
C SER A 73 -0.30 -0.70 -12.39
N GLN A 74 -0.85 -1.91 -12.39
CA GLN A 74 -2.11 -2.22 -13.07
C GLN A 74 -3.30 -1.50 -12.42
N LEU A 75 -3.43 -1.57 -11.09
CA LEU A 75 -4.50 -0.88 -10.35
C LEU A 75 -4.42 0.63 -10.55
N LEU A 76 -3.22 1.22 -10.53
CA LEU A 76 -3.01 2.65 -10.81
C LEU A 76 -3.42 3.05 -12.22
N LYS A 77 -3.19 2.18 -13.22
CA LYS A 77 -3.67 2.42 -14.58
C LYS A 77 -5.18 2.36 -14.64
N GLN A 78 -5.80 1.33 -14.04
CA GLN A 78 -7.24 1.14 -14.06
C GLN A 78 -8.00 2.29 -13.39
N ILE A 79 -7.55 2.72 -12.20
CA ILE A 79 -8.22 3.80 -11.45
C ILE A 79 -8.16 5.14 -12.20
N LYS A 80 -7.08 5.38 -12.98
CA LYS A 80 -6.93 6.60 -13.80
C LYS A 80 -7.74 6.55 -15.10
N ILE A 81 -7.86 5.39 -15.73
CA ILE A 81 -8.60 5.24 -17.00
C ILE A 81 -10.10 5.30 -16.74
N GLN A 82 -10.57 4.63 -15.68
CA GLN A 82 -11.98 4.65 -15.26
C GLN A 82 -12.07 4.79 -13.74
N PRO A 83 -12.25 6.03 -13.22
CA PRO A 83 -12.43 6.28 -11.80
C PRO A 83 -13.87 5.95 -11.35
N ASN A 84 -14.30 4.73 -11.65
CA ASN A 84 -15.56 4.15 -11.22
C ASN A 84 -15.26 3.01 -10.21
N PRO A 85 -15.67 3.14 -8.94
CA PRO A 85 -15.46 2.13 -7.90
C PRO A 85 -15.97 0.73 -8.28
N GLN A 86 -17.10 0.63 -8.98
CA GLN A 86 -17.68 -0.64 -9.40
C GLN A 86 -16.84 -1.32 -10.49
N HIS A 87 -16.34 -0.55 -11.45
CA HIS A 87 -15.44 -1.06 -12.48
C HIS A 87 -14.10 -1.48 -11.89
N PHE A 88 -13.54 -0.66 -10.98
CA PHE A 88 -12.31 -0.96 -10.27
C PHE A 88 -12.42 -2.25 -9.45
N TYR A 89 -13.51 -2.41 -8.71
CA TYR A 89 -13.81 -3.62 -7.95
C TYR A 89 -13.98 -4.86 -8.84
N LYS A 90 -14.72 -4.73 -9.95
CA LYS A 90 -14.88 -5.82 -10.91
C LYS A 90 -13.53 -6.24 -11.50
N TRP A 91 -12.68 -5.27 -11.84
CA TRP A 91 -11.35 -5.56 -12.36
C TRP A 91 -10.50 -6.35 -11.35
N ILE A 92 -10.55 -5.98 -10.06
CA ILE A 92 -9.87 -6.75 -9.01
C ILE A 92 -10.38 -8.19 -9.01
N LYS A 93 -11.70 -8.39 -9.03
CA LYS A 93 -12.30 -9.74 -9.07
C LYS A 93 -11.89 -10.58 -10.28
N ASP A 94 -11.74 -9.94 -11.44
CA ASP A 94 -11.41 -10.64 -12.68
C ASP A 94 -9.90 -10.93 -12.81
N ASN A 95 -9.02 -10.22 -12.07
CA ASN A 95 -7.56 -10.25 -12.27
C ASN A 95 -6.75 -10.68 -11.03
N VAL A 96 -7.35 -10.71 -9.85
CA VAL A 96 -6.69 -11.09 -8.59
C VAL A 96 -7.37 -12.33 -8.03
N ASP A 97 -6.58 -13.34 -7.71
CA ASP A 97 -7.06 -14.57 -7.07
C ASP A 97 -7.58 -14.26 -5.65
N GLU A 98 -8.73 -14.83 -5.29
CA GLU A 98 -9.39 -14.60 -3.99
C GLU A 98 -8.50 -14.98 -2.80
N SER A 99 -7.53 -15.89 -2.99
CA SER A 99 -6.53 -16.24 -1.98
C SER A 99 -5.68 -15.05 -1.53
N PHE A 100 -5.51 -14.03 -2.37
CA PHE A 100 -4.78 -12.80 -2.04
C PHE A 100 -5.64 -11.74 -1.35
N TYR A 101 -6.97 -11.90 -1.25
CA TYR A 101 -7.82 -10.86 -0.63
C TYR A 101 -7.55 -10.65 0.85
N LYS A 102 -7.04 -11.68 1.53
CA LYS A 102 -6.58 -11.60 2.93
C LYS A 102 -5.06 -11.37 3.04
N ASP A 103 -4.44 -11.15 1.88
CA ASP A 103 -3.08 -10.67 1.64
C ASP A 103 -2.74 -9.36 2.35
N ALA A 104 -1.92 -9.33 3.41
CA ALA A 104 -1.45 -8.04 3.95
C ALA A 104 -0.75 -7.19 2.87
N SER A 105 0.02 -7.82 1.97
CA SER A 105 0.69 -7.10 0.88
C SER A 105 -0.32 -6.61 -0.16
N PHE A 106 -1.34 -7.42 -0.45
CA PHE A 106 -2.44 -7.02 -1.34
C PHE A 106 -3.20 -5.81 -0.80
N ILE A 107 -3.60 -5.84 0.48
CA ILE A 107 -4.30 -4.73 1.14
C ILE A 107 -3.45 -3.47 1.14
N HIS A 108 -2.15 -3.61 1.44
CA HIS A 108 -1.23 -2.48 1.38
C HIS A 108 -1.20 -1.83 -0.01
N VAL A 109 -1.08 -2.64 -1.07
CA VAL A 109 -1.11 -2.16 -2.46
C VAL A 109 -2.45 -1.48 -2.77
N LEU A 110 -3.57 -2.13 -2.47
CA LEU A 110 -4.91 -1.63 -2.76
C LEU A 110 -5.15 -0.25 -2.12
N VAL A 111 -4.88 -0.13 -0.82
CA VAL A 111 -5.06 1.11 -0.06
C VAL A 111 -4.13 2.19 -0.59
N THR A 112 -2.85 1.87 -0.81
CA THR A 112 -1.86 2.81 -1.35
C THR A 112 -2.29 3.38 -2.70
N VAL A 113 -2.81 2.54 -3.61
CA VAL A 113 -3.27 2.99 -4.93
C VAL A 113 -4.47 3.92 -4.84
N ILE A 114 -5.46 3.59 -4.00
CA ILE A 114 -6.64 4.43 -3.81
C ILE A 114 -6.25 5.78 -3.19
N LEU A 115 -5.42 5.77 -2.13
CA LEU A 115 -4.90 6.98 -1.50
C LEU A 115 -4.11 7.84 -2.49
N GLN A 116 -3.22 7.22 -3.27
CA GLN A 116 -2.42 7.92 -4.26
C GLN A 116 -3.30 8.60 -5.33
N TYR A 117 -4.36 7.93 -5.76
CA TYR A 117 -5.32 8.51 -6.70
C TYR A 117 -6.04 9.71 -6.08
N ILE A 118 -6.65 9.54 -4.91
CA ILE A 118 -7.44 10.59 -4.25
C ILE A 118 -6.58 11.82 -3.93
N ILE A 119 -5.40 11.63 -3.35
CA ILE A 119 -4.52 12.75 -2.95
C ILE A 119 -4.03 13.54 -4.17
N LYS A 120 -3.77 12.85 -5.29
CA LYS A 120 -3.35 13.51 -6.54
C LYS A 120 -4.50 14.25 -7.21
N GLU A 121 -5.70 13.68 -7.24
CA GLU A 121 -6.85 14.28 -7.91
C GLU A 121 -7.36 15.53 -7.19
N THR A 122 -7.24 15.54 -5.86
CA THR A 122 -7.80 16.60 -4.99
C THR A 122 -6.81 17.70 -4.66
N ALA A 123 -5.55 17.57 -5.11
CA ALA A 123 -4.46 18.49 -4.75
C ALA A 123 -4.36 18.76 -3.22
N ALA A 124 -4.69 17.76 -2.40
CA ALA A 124 -4.78 17.82 -0.94
C ALA A 124 -5.93 18.69 -0.36
N ASP A 125 -6.97 18.99 -1.14
CA ASP A 125 -8.23 19.53 -0.60
C ASP A 125 -8.98 18.44 0.20
N ALA A 126 -9.24 18.72 1.47
CA ALA A 126 -9.83 17.76 2.39
C ALA A 126 -11.29 17.44 2.09
N GLN A 127 -12.06 18.39 1.56
CA GLN A 127 -13.48 18.22 1.28
C GLN A 127 -13.68 17.36 0.04
N GLU A 128 -12.89 17.63 -1.01
CA GLU A 128 -12.88 16.82 -2.22
C GLU A 128 -12.33 15.41 -1.94
N ALA A 129 -11.27 15.30 -1.11
CA ALA A 129 -10.73 14.01 -0.69
C ALA A 129 -11.76 13.16 0.05
N SER A 130 -12.52 13.75 0.98
CA SER A 130 -13.62 13.07 1.67
C SER A 130 -14.67 12.56 0.69
N THR A 131 -15.03 13.36 -0.32
CA THR A 131 -16.07 13.00 -1.30
C THR A 131 -15.61 11.85 -2.21
N LEU A 132 -14.36 11.88 -2.67
CA LEU A 132 -13.80 10.79 -3.46
C LEU A 132 -13.59 9.52 -2.63
N LEU A 133 -13.13 9.65 -1.38
CA LEU A 133 -12.97 8.51 -0.48
C LEU A 133 -14.32 7.84 -0.19
N ASP A 134 -15.38 8.60 0.04
CA ASP A 134 -16.74 8.08 0.21
C ASP A 134 -17.21 7.27 -1.02
N ARG A 135 -16.83 7.67 -2.23
CA ARG A 135 -17.11 6.89 -3.45
C ARG A 135 -16.38 5.54 -3.46
N PHE A 136 -15.14 5.49 -2.98
CA PHE A 136 -14.34 4.26 -2.92
C PHE A 136 -14.57 3.43 -1.65
N LYS A 137 -15.33 3.94 -0.67
CA LYS A 137 -15.54 3.28 0.63
C LYS A 137 -16.06 1.87 0.49
N SER A 138 -17.04 1.63 -0.39
CA SER A 138 -17.65 0.30 -0.54
C SER A 138 -16.67 -0.75 -1.06
N VAL A 139 -15.66 -0.31 -1.84
CA VAL A 139 -14.57 -1.20 -2.29
C VAL A 139 -13.65 -1.53 -1.14
N LEU A 140 -13.25 -0.52 -0.35
CA LEU A 140 -12.38 -0.71 0.81
C LEU A 140 -13.05 -1.56 1.88
N GLN A 141 -14.30 -1.27 2.24
CA GLN A 141 -15.09 -2.03 3.19
C GLN A 141 -15.19 -3.50 2.78
N PHE A 142 -15.43 -3.80 1.50
CA PHE A 142 -15.48 -5.20 1.05
C PHE A 142 -14.23 -6.03 1.39
N PHE A 143 -13.03 -5.41 1.42
CA PHE A 143 -11.78 -6.10 1.74
C PHE A 143 -11.34 -5.96 3.20
N LEU A 144 -11.90 -5.00 3.95
CA LEU A 144 -11.43 -4.61 5.30
C LEU A 144 -12.46 -4.89 6.41
N GLU A 145 -13.74 -5.04 6.05
CA GLU A 145 -14.83 -5.30 6.99
C GLU A 145 -14.56 -6.60 7.77
N ASP A 146 -14.80 -6.56 9.08
CA ASP A 146 -14.54 -7.65 10.04
C ASP A 146 -13.09 -8.16 10.09
N GLN A 147 -12.11 -7.41 9.57
CA GLN A 147 -10.69 -7.80 9.53
C GLN A 147 -9.79 -6.73 10.15
N ILE A 148 -9.73 -6.70 11.48
CA ILE A 148 -8.92 -5.74 12.26
C ILE A 148 -7.45 -5.74 11.82
N ASP A 149 -6.86 -6.91 11.56
CA ASP A 149 -5.46 -7.00 11.09
C ASP A 149 -5.24 -6.32 9.75
N LEU A 150 -6.19 -6.45 8.81
CA LEU A 150 -6.10 -5.82 7.49
C LEU A 150 -6.37 -4.31 7.57
N GLN A 151 -7.26 -3.89 8.46
CA GLN A 151 -7.46 -2.47 8.74
C GLN A 151 -6.21 -1.82 9.34
N VAL A 152 -5.47 -2.52 10.22
CA VAL A 152 -4.16 -2.06 10.71
C VAL A 152 -3.17 -1.88 9.55
N ILE A 153 -3.15 -2.80 8.58
CA ILE A 153 -2.33 -2.63 7.37
C ILE A 153 -2.78 -1.42 6.55
N ALA A 154 -4.08 -1.15 6.44
CA ALA A 154 -4.58 0.05 5.77
C ALA A 154 -4.06 1.34 6.45
N ILE A 155 -4.05 1.37 7.78
CA ILE A 155 -3.50 2.49 8.56
C ILE A 155 -1.98 2.63 8.31
N TYR A 156 -1.23 1.52 8.35
CA TYR A 156 0.20 1.55 8.04
C TYR A 156 0.50 2.04 6.62
N SER A 157 -0.35 1.67 5.65
CA SER A 157 -0.22 2.11 4.26
C SER A 157 -0.42 3.61 4.11
N LEU A 158 -1.39 4.18 4.84
CA LEU A 158 -1.60 5.63 4.91
C LEU A 158 -0.39 6.34 5.51
N GLN A 159 0.11 5.85 6.64
CA GLN A 159 1.30 6.39 7.31
C GLN A 159 2.51 6.40 6.38
N GLU A 160 2.86 5.25 5.78
CA GLU A 160 4.03 5.12 4.90
C GLU A 160 3.89 6.07 3.71
N TYR A 161 2.70 6.16 3.10
CA TYR A 161 2.45 7.08 1.99
C TYR A 161 2.73 8.54 2.36
N PHE A 162 2.23 8.99 3.52
CA PHE A 162 2.42 10.36 4.01
C PHE A 162 3.88 10.67 4.32
N TYR A 163 4.57 9.71 4.93
CA TYR A 163 6.00 9.80 5.24
C TYR A 163 6.84 9.92 3.95
N LEU A 164 6.61 9.03 2.98
CA LEU A 164 7.32 9.01 1.71
C LEU A 164 7.10 10.30 0.90
N HIS A 165 5.88 10.82 0.88
CA HIS A 165 5.53 12.02 0.11
C HIS A 165 5.76 13.33 0.89
N LYS A 166 6.28 13.25 2.13
CA LYS A 166 6.54 14.40 3.02
C LYS A 166 5.34 15.35 3.12
N ILE A 167 4.14 14.78 3.25
CA ILE A 167 2.90 15.54 3.34
C ILE A 167 2.91 16.38 4.63
N PRO A 168 2.44 17.65 4.61
CA PRO A 168 2.49 18.53 5.76
C PRO A 168 1.81 17.95 7.01
N LYS A 169 2.40 18.25 8.18
CA LYS A 169 1.86 17.88 9.49
C LYS A 169 0.45 18.44 9.69
N GLY A 170 -0.43 17.62 10.27
CA GLY A 170 -1.84 17.93 10.52
C GLY A 170 -2.80 17.37 9.45
N SER A 171 -2.28 16.87 8.33
CA SER A 171 -3.09 16.20 7.32
C SER A 171 -3.33 14.73 7.66
N LEU A 172 -2.38 14.05 8.30
CA LEU A 172 -2.52 12.62 8.62
C LEU A 172 -3.67 12.39 9.60
N LEU A 173 -3.78 13.24 10.63
CA LEU A 173 -4.88 13.19 11.58
C LEU A 173 -6.25 13.29 10.90
N LYS A 174 -6.40 14.20 9.91
CA LYS A 174 -7.66 14.34 9.16
C LYS A 174 -8.01 13.05 8.42
N TRP A 175 -7.03 12.37 7.84
CA TRP A 175 -7.24 11.10 7.16
C TRP A 175 -7.60 9.97 8.12
N PHE A 176 -7.02 9.91 9.32
CA PHE A 176 -7.42 8.96 10.36
C PHE A 176 -8.88 9.16 10.77
N VAL A 177 -9.28 10.41 11.02
CA VAL A 177 -10.68 10.76 11.34
C VAL A 177 -11.61 10.43 10.18
N LEU A 178 -11.20 10.68 8.93
CA LEU A 178 -11.99 10.34 7.74
C LEU A 178 -12.19 8.83 7.57
N LEU A 179 -11.14 8.02 7.75
CA LEU A 179 -11.23 6.56 7.67
C LEU A 179 -12.15 5.99 8.75
N PHE A 180 -12.11 6.56 9.95
CA PHE A 180 -12.99 6.19 11.06
C PHE A 180 -14.44 6.60 10.80
N ASN A 181 -14.70 7.87 10.42
CA ASN A 181 -16.04 8.38 10.17
C ASN A 181 -16.74 7.71 8.98
N LEU A 182 -15.98 7.22 8.01
CA LEU A 182 -16.50 6.48 6.86
C LEU A 182 -16.65 4.97 7.13
N GLU A 183 -16.42 4.52 8.37
CA GLU A 183 -16.51 3.11 8.77
C GLU A 183 -15.63 2.20 7.88
N ILE A 184 -14.44 2.69 7.51
CA ILE A 184 -13.44 1.91 6.76
C ILE A 184 -12.50 1.18 7.75
N VAL A 185 -12.26 1.82 8.90
CA VAL A 185 -11.37 1.35 9.95
C VAL A 185 -12.06 1.51 11.29
N ASP A 186 -12.06 0.43 12.08
CA ASP A 186 -12.65 0.41 13.41
C ASP A 186 -11.74 1.05 14.45
N GLY A 187 -12.35 1.50 15.54
CA GLY A 187 -11.63 2.01 16.70
C GLY A 187 -10.61 0.99 17.25
N GLU A 188 -10.96 -0.29 17.24
CA GLU A 188 -10.06 -1.38 17.67
C GLU A 188 -8.80 -1.46 16.80
N ALA A 189 -8.93 -1.29 15.48
CA ALA A 189 -7.78 -1.30 14.57
C ALA A 189 -6.86 -0.09 14.79
N LEU A 190 -7.42 1.09 15.10
CA LEU A 190 -6.63 2.28 15.45
C LEU A 190 -5.82 2.09 16.74
N LEU A 191 -6.40 1.43 17.75
CA LEU A 191 -5.71 1.10 18.99
C LEU A 191 -4.64 0.04 18.77
N LYS A 192 -4.98 -1.00 18.01
CA LYS A 192 -4.03 -2.04 17.67
C LYS A 192 -2.83 -1.46 16.91
N TRP A 193 -3.04 -0.58 15.93
CA TRP A 193 -1.95 0.11 15.23
C TRP A 193 -1.07 0.96 16.16
N LYS A 194 -1.68 1.63 17.16
CA LYS A 194 -0.94 2.42 18.15
C LYS A 194 0.05 1.54 18.93
N ASP A 195 -0.42 0.41 19.43
CA ASP A 195 0.34 -0.49 20.30
C ASP A 195 1.24 -1.48 19.53
N ASP A 196 0.92 -1.78 18.28
CA ASP A 196 1.63 -2.74 17.43
C ASP A 196 3.04 -2.24 17.05
N ILE A 197 4.06 -3.10 17.09
CA ILE A 197 5.43 -2.73 16.70
C ILE A 197 5.75 -3.42 15.38
N ASN A 198 5.62 -2.68 14.28
CA ASN A 198 5.90 -3.18 12.94
C ASN A 198 7.03 -2.37 12.30
N ASP A 199 8.20 -2.99 12.17
CA ASP A 199 9.40 -2.38 11.57
C ASP A 199 9.38 -2.41 10.04
N ASN A 200 8.34 -3.00 9.41
CA ASN A 200 8.24 -3.05 7.94
C ASN A 200 7.76 -1.73 7.31
N PHE A 201 7.24 -0.80 8.12
CA PHE A 201 6.67 0.47 7.66
C PHE A 201 7.38 1.66 8.30
N ASP A 202 7.92 2.54 7.46
CA ASP A 202 8.59 3.75 7.93
C ASP A 202 7.58 4.83 8.39
N GLY A 203 8.06 5.79 9.19
CA GLY A 203 7.27 6.97 9.58
C GLY A 203 6.37 6.83 10.80
N LYS A 204 6.41 5.70 11.52
CA LYS A 204 5.52 5.45 12.68
C LYS A 204 5.70 6.48 13.80
N GLY A 205 6.94 6.86 14.12
CA GLY A 205 7.22 7.82 15.18
C GLY A 205 6.62 9.21 14.91
N GLU A 206 6.72 9.69 13.67
CA GLU A 206 6.13 10.99 13.28
C GLU A 206 4.61 10.92 13.25
N ALA A 207 4.05 9.84 12.72
CA ALA A 207 2.62 9.60 12.70
C ALA A 207 2.03 9.55 14.11
N LEU A 208 2.63 8.76 15.00
CA LEU A 208 2.22 8.69 16.41
C LEU A 208 2.28 10.06 17.07
N PHE A 209 3.30 10.88 16.82
CA PHE A 209 3.35 12.22 17.40
C PHE A 209 2.16 13.10 17.01
N GLU A 210 1.70 12.98 15.76
CA GLU A 210 0.54 13.75 15.26
C GLU A 210 -0.80 13.21 15.79
N VAL A 211 -0.99 11.88 15.79
CA VAL A 211 -2.30 11.28 16.10
C VAL A 211 -2.47 10.85 17.56
N SER A 212 -1.39 10.76 18.35
CA SER A 212 -1.47 10.26 19.74
C SER A 212 -2.39 11.07 20.63
N HIS A 213 -2.41 12.40 20.47
CA HIS A 213 -3.31 13.25 21.24
C HIS A 213 -4.77 12.91 20.91
N TRP A 214 -5.12 12.84 19.63
CA TRP A 214 -6.47 12.50 19.20
C TRP A 214 -6.90 11.10 19.64
N LEU A 215 -6.06 10.07 19.44
CA LEU A 215 -6.36 8.71 19.87
C LEU A 215 -6.62 8.63 21.38
N THR A 216 -5.87 9.40 22.18
CA THR A 216 -6.03 9.42 23.64
C THR A 216 -7.31 10.15 24.04
N THR A 217 -7.63 11.29 23.42
CA THR A 217 -8.88 12.02 23.67
C THR A 217 -10.11 11.21 23.24
N TRP A 218 -10.04 10.56 22.07
CA TRP A 218 -11.10 9.71 21.56
C TRP A 218 -11.34 8.50 22.47
N LEU A 219 -10.27 7.81 22.87
CA LEU A 219 -10.33 6.73 23.87
C LEU A 219 -11.03 7.16 25.16
N GLN A 220 -10.66 8.33 25.68
CA GLN A 220 -11.24 8.86 26.91
C GLN A 220 -12.73 9.18 26.74
N ALA A 221 -13.13 9.72 25.60
CA ALA A 221 -14.54 10.00 25.31
C ALA A 221 -15.37 8.70 25.23
N VAL A 222 -14.86 7.69 24.51
CA VAL A 222 -15.52 6.38 24.41
C VAL A 222 -15.63 5.70 25.77
N LEU A 223 -14.57 5.72 26.58
CA LEU A 223 -14.59 5.14 27.94
C LEU A 223 -15.58 5.87 28.85
N ALA A 224 -15.64 7.20 28.78
CA ALA A 224 -16.58 8.00 29.58
C ALA A 224 -18.05 7.71 29.20
N GLU A 225 -18.36 7.55 27.91
CA GLU A 225 -19.70 7.18 27.46
C GLU A 225 -20.13 5.77 27.93
N THR A 226 -19.17 4.85 28.10
CA THR A 226 -19.45 3.49 28.60
C THR A 226 -19.51 3.36 30.13
N GLU A 227 -18.95 4.32 30.88
CA GLU A 227 -19.03 4.35 32.35
C GLU A 227 -20.34 5.00 32.86
N ASP A 228 -21.01 5.78 32.00
CA ASP A 228 -22.28 6.45 32.29
C ASP A 228 -23.53 5.63 31.88
N GLU A 229 -23.37 4.39 31.38
CA GLU A 229 -24.43 3.38 31.14
C GLU A 229 -24.48 2.29 32.22
#